data_AF-A0A914QAS3-F1
#
_entry.id   AF-A0A914QAS3-F1
#
_cell.length_a   1.000
_cell.length_b   1.000
_cell.length_c   1.000
_cell.angle_alpha   90.00
_cell.angle_beta   90.00
_cell.angle_gamma   90.00
#
_symmetry.space_group_name_H-M   'P 1'
#
loop_
_entity.id
_entity.type
_entity.pdbx_description
1 polymer ?
#
loop_
_entity_poly.entity_id
_entity_poly.type
_entity_poly.pdbx_seq_one_letter_code
_entity_poly.pdbx_strand_id
1 'polypeptide(L)'
;MAKCINFFATFLLTISLTHAAVIKFTGKANDFSLSTGFVNAALLNVTLNSLKSGDEFIIPANKYFTVGGIIVKNISNVILHIEGSLIFTNNTSIWPKTSDGKVLECLYFENISNVTFTSSFFGTLDGQGEVWWGLLGYAEYLENRPRILTIAGSRNLLIENLYFKNSPYWTVWIHEVDGLEIRDCEISARRNDFDGHDDYNLV
;
A
#
# COMPACT_ATOMS: atom_id res chain seq x y z
N MET A 1 -42.52 -22.87 -53.96
CA MET A 1 -41.18 -23.48 -53.83
C MET A 1 -40.29 -22.47 -53.09
N ALA A 2 -40.22 -22.55 -51.75
CA ALA A 2 -39.56 -21.55 -50.92
C ALA A 2 -38.06 -21.84 -50.83
N LYS A 3 -37.23 -20.86 -51.21
CA LYS A 3 -35.76 -20.95 -51.10
C LYS A 3 -35.35 -20.65 -49.66
N CYS A 4 -34.87 -21.67 -48.94
CA CYS A 4 -34.18 -21.48 -47.67
C CYS A 4 -32.83 -20.81 -47.94
N ILE A 5 -32.64 -19.62 -47.37
CA ILE A 5 -31.36 -18.91 -47.37
C ILE A 5 -30.62 -19.37 -46.10
N ASN A 6 -29.54 -20.13 -46.28
CA ASN A 6 -28.65 -20.51 -45.19
C ASN A 6 -27.76 -19.31 -44.83
N PHE A 7 -27.96 -18.78 -43.63
CA PHE A 7 -27.11 -17.74 -43.06
C PHE A 7 -25.93 -18.42 -42.34
N PHE A 8 -24.74 -18.41 -42.95
CA PHE A 8 -23.51 -18.80 -42.27
C PHE A 8 -23.05 -17.65 -41.39
N ALA A 9 -23.22 -17.79 -40.07
CA ALA A 9 -22.64 -16.87 -39.10
C ALA A 9 -21.16 -17.24 -38.86
N THR A 10 -20.24 -16.42 -39.35
CA THR A 10 -18.82 -16.51 -39.04
C THR A 10 -18.61 -16.04 -37.59
N PHE A 11 -18.30 -16.97 -36.69
CA PHE A 11 -17.94 -16.67 -35.31
C PHE A 11 -16.47 -16.22 -35.29
N LEU A 12 -16.23 -14.91 -35.23
CA LEU A 12 -14.90 -14.35 -35.00
C LEU A 12 -14.51 -14.61 -33.54
N LEU A 13 -13.63 -15.58 -33.33
CA LEU A 13 -12.98 -15.80 -32.04
C LEU A 13 -12.02 -14.63 -31.78
N THR A 14 -12.46 -13.66 -30.98
CA THR A 14 -11.58 -12.59 -30.51
C THR A 14 -10.61 -13.17 -29.48
N ILE A 15 -9.38 -13.44 -29.91
CA ILE A 15 -8.28 -13.72 -29.00
C ILE A 15 -7.98 -12.41 -28.26
N SER A 16 -8.52 -12.26 -27.06
CA SER A 16 -8.09 -11.20 -26.15
C SER A 16 -6.66 -11.54 -25.69
N LEU A 17 -5.67 -10.81 -26.21
CA LEU A 17 -4.32 -10.82 -25.66
C LEU A 17 -4.42 -10.31 -24.22
N THR A 18 -4.19 -11.21 -23.25
CA THR A 18 -4.08 -10.83 -21.84
C THR A 18 -2.89 -9.89 -21.70
N HIS A 19 -3.16 -8.63 -21.32
CA HIS A 19 -2.11 -7.67 -20.98
C HIS A 19 -1.44 -8.13 -19.69
N ALA A 20 -0.12 -8.18 -19.68
CA ALA A 20 0.67 -8.42 -18.47
C ALA A 20 2.01 -7.68 -18.63
N ALA A 21 2.21 -6.64 -17.84
CA ALA A 21 3.46 -5.88 -17.80
C ALA A 21 4.11 -5.98 -16.42
N VAL A 22 5.44 -6.03 -16.40
CA VAL A 22 6.23 -5.88 -15.18
C VAL A 22 6.69 -4.42 -15.07
N ILE A 23 6.12 -3.69 -14.12
CA ILE A 23 6.33 -2.26 -13.91
C ILE A 23 7.20 -2.08 -12.67
N LYS A 24 8.38 -1.49 -12.83
CA LYS A 24 9.29 -1.22 -11.72
C LYS A 24 9.13 0.21 -11.23
N PHE A 25 9.09 0.39 -9.91
CA PHE A 25 9.08 1.71 -9.29
C PHE A 25 10.36 2.48 -9.63
N THR A 26 10.20 3.68 -10.17
CA THR A 26 11.29 4.55 -10.63
C THR A 26 11.57 5.71 -9.67
N GLY A 27 11.05 5.65 -8.44
CA GLY A 27 11.34 6.64 -7.41
C GLY A 27 12.83 6.78 -7.12
N LYS A 28 13.20 7.89 -6.50
CA LYS A 28 14.57 8.13 -6.09
C LYS A 28 14.88 7.28 -4.85
N ALA A 29 15.77 6.31 -5.03
CA ALA A 29 16.25 5.43 -3.99
C ALA A 29 17.30 6.10 -3.09
N ASN A 30 17.33 5.70 -1.83
CA ASN A 30 18.35 6.02 -0.82
C ASN A 30 18.59 7.53 -0.59
N ASP A 31 17.59 8.36 -0.89
CA ASP A 31 17.56 9.79 -0.58
C ASP A 31 16.40 10.08 0.37
N PHE A 32 16.72 10.62 1.54
CA PHE A 32 15.79 10.89 2.65
C PHE A 32 15.41 12.37 2.77
N SER A 33 15.63 13.16 1.71
CA SER A 33 15.19 14.55 1.65
C SER A 33 13.67 14.67 1.52
N LEU A 34 13.10 15.75 2.07
CA LEU A 34 11.66 16.02 1.96
C LEU A 34 11.17 16.12 0.51
N SER A 35 11.98 16.71 -0.38
CA SER A 35 11.67 16.80 -1.81
C SER A 35 11.53 15.41 -2.45
N THR A 36 12.42 14.48 -2.09
CA THR A 36 12.33 13.08 -2.53
C THR A 36 11.07 12.41 -1.99
N GLY A 37 10.72 12.67 -0.72
CA GLY A 37 9.51 12.16 -0.10
C GLY A 37 8.25 12.48 -0.90
N PHE A 38 8.09 13.74 -1.32
CA PHE A 38 6.97 14.17 -2.15
C PHE A 38 7.00 13.59 -3.57
N VAL A 39 8.17 13.57 -4.23
CA VAL A 39 8.31 13.02 -5.59
C VAL A 39 7.97 11.53 -5.60
N ASN A 40 8.48 10.76 -4.64
CA ASN A 40 8.20 9.34 -4.54
C ASN A 40 6.72 9.07 -4.25
N ALA A 41 6.08 9.85 -3.37
CA ALA A 41 4.64 9.70 -3.10
C ALA A 41 3.77 10.00 -4.34
N ALA A 42 4.13 11.03 -5.12
CA ALA A 42 3.45 11.35 -6.36
C ALA A 42 3.61 10.23 -7.40
N LEU A 43 4.83 9.71 -7.56
CA LEU A 43 5.12 8.60 -8.46
C LEU A 43 4.37 7.32 -8.04
N LEU A 44 4.33 6.98 -6.75
CA LEU A 44 3.57 5.83 -6.25
C LEU A 44 2.09 5.96 -6.60
N ASN A 45 1.47 7.11 -6.33
CA ASN A 45 0.07 7.37 -6.68
C ASN A 45 -0.18 7.21 -8.19
N VAL A 46 0.66 7.82 -9.04
CA VAL A 46 0.49 7.75 -10.49
C VAL A 46 0.68 6.32 -11.01
N THR A 47 1.76 5.65 -10.60
CA THR A 47 2.10 4.32 -11.11
C THR A 47 1.10 3.27 -10.65
N LEU A 48 0.74 3.22 -9.36
CA LEU A 48 -0.18 2.22 -8.83
C LEU A 48 -1.59 2.36 -9.41
N ASN A 49 -2.10 3.58 -9.61
CA ASN A 49 -3.41 3.81 -10.23
C ASN A 49 -3.41 3.61 -11.76
N SER A 50 -2.23 3.47 -12.38
CA SER A 50 -2.11 3.20 -13.82
C SER A 50 -2.06 1.71 -14.16
N LEU A 51 -1.91 0.85 -13.15
CA LEU A 51 -1.83 -0.60 -13.32
C LEU A 51 -3.09 -1.15 -13.97
N LYS A 52 -2.89 -2.12 -14.86
CA LYS A 52 -3.95 -2.83 -15.56
C LYS A 52 -4.02 -4.27 -15.07
N SER A 53 -5.16 -4.88 -15.30
CA SER A 53 -5.36 -6.31 -15.02
C SER A 53 -4.28 -7.15 -15.70
N GLY A 54 -3.58 -7.97 -14.91
CA GLY A 54 -2.47 -8.81 -15.31
C GLY A 54 -1.08 -8.20 -15.03
N ASP A 55 -1.00 -6.96 -14.57
CA ASP A 55 0.29 -6.32 -14.28
C ASP A 55 0.91 -6.80 -12.96
N GLU A 56 2.23 -6.79 -12.94
CA GLU A 56 3.04 -6.92 -11.74
C GLU A 56 3.76 -5.59 -11.49
N PHE A 57 3.67 -5.07 -10.27
CA PHE A 57 4.39 -3.87 -9.84
C PHE A 57 5.49 -4.26 -8.85
N ILE A 58 6.70 -3.78 -9.08
CA ILE A 58 7.86 -4.09 -8.24
C ILE A 58 8.44 -2.81 -7.65
N ILE A 59 8.50 -2.72 -6.32
CA ILE A 59 9.38 -1.80 -5.58
C ILE A 59 10.72 -2.51 -5.43
N PRO A 60 11.79 -2.10 -6.14
CA PRO A 60 13.08 -2.79 -6.09
C PRO A 60 13.70 -2.82 -4.70
N ALA A 61 14.68 -3.71 -4.47
CA ALA A 61 15.41 -3.86 -3.21
C ALA A 61 16.33 -2.66 -2.87
N ASN A 62 15.70 -1.51 -2.55
CA ASN A 62 16.30 -0.27 -2.10
C ASN A 62 15.40 0.39 -1.04
N LYS A 63 15.90 1.44 -0.38
CA LYS A 63 15.08 2.28 0.50
C LYS A 63 14.48 3.45 -0.27
N TYR A 64 13.19 3.66 -0.17
CA TYR A 64 12.49 4.76 -0.81
C TYR A 64 11.78 5.59 0.27
N PHE A 65 12.29 6.81 0.48
CA PHE A 65 11.65 7.76 1.38
C PHE A 65 10.41 8.35 0.73
N THR A 66 9.31 8.43 1.46
CA THR A 66 8.02 8.90 0.94
C THR A 66 7.21 9.60 2.02
N VAL A 67 6.34 10.53 1.62
CA VAL A 67 5.26 11.00 2.51
C VAL A 67 4.08 10.02 2.45
N GLY A 68 3.15 10.08 3.40
CA GLY A 68 1.91 9.30 3.33
C GLY A 68 0.98 9.75 2.19
N GLY A 69 -0.27 9.30 2.23
CA GLY A 69 -1.29 9.69 1.26
C GLY A 69 -1.15 9.01 -0.10
N ILE A 70 -0.63 7.78 -0.14
CA ILE A 70 -0.71 6.93 -1.33
C ILE A 70 -2.09 6.30 -1.34
N ILE A 71 -2.93 6.71 -2.30
CA ILE A 71 -4.33 6.30 -2.42
C ILE A 71 -4.49 5.57 -3.75
N VAL A 72 -4.89 4.30 -3.70
CA VAL A 72 -5.04 3.45 -4.88
C VAL A 72 -6.45 2.91 -4.94
N LYS A 73 -7.14 3.08 -6.06
CA LYS A 73 -8.53 2.65 -6.20
C LYS A 73 -8.78 1.88 -7.48
N ASN A 74 -9.74 0.96 -7.43
CA ASN A 74 -10.31 0.31 -8.63
C ASN A 74 -9.31 -0.51 -9.47
N ILE A 75 -8.26 -1.05 -8.84
CA ILE A 75 -7.31 -1.96 -9.52
C ILE A 75 -7.72 -3.42 -9.28
N SER A 76 -7.43 -4.30 -10.24
CA SER A 76 -7.77 -5.72 -10.12
C SER A 76 -6.78 -6.63 -10.84
N ASN A 77 -6.63 -7.86 -10.34
CA ASN A 77 -5.75 -8.89 -10.90
C ASN A 77 -4.29 -8.40 -11.05
N VAL A 78 -3.71 -7.86 -9.97
CA VAL A 78 -2.32 -7.39 -9.97
C VAL A 78 -1.53 -8.01 -8.83
N ILE A 79 -0.22 -8.09 -9.00
CA ILE A 79 0.72 -8.50 -7.95
C ILE A 79 1.63 -7.33 -7.62
N LEU A 80 1.72 -6.98 -6.33
CA LEU A 80 2.52 -5.90 -5.80
C LEU A 80 3.70 -6.51 -5.03
N HIS A 81 4.87 -6.52 -5.66
CA HIS A 81 6.14 -6.99 -5.11
C HIS A 81 6.85 -5.85 -4.38
N ILE A 82 6.88 -5.91 -3.07
CA ILE A 82 7.61 -4.95 -2.23
C ILE A 82 8.95 -5.59 -1.88
N GLU A 83 9.95 -5.46 -2.75
CA GLU A 83 11.27 -6.07 -2.54
C GLU A 83 12.22 -5.18 -1.72
N GLY A 84 11.89 -3.89 -1.61
CA GLY A 84 12.65 -2.90 -0.85
C GLY A 84 11.95 -2.44 0.43
N SER A 85 12.27 -1.21 0.82
CA SER A 85 11.64 -0.54 1.96
C SER A 85 10.95 0.75 1.50
N LEU A 86 9.66 0.89 1.82
CA LEU A 86 9.01 2.20 1.87
C LEU A 86 9.18 2.77 3.27
N ILE A 87 9.76 3.96 3.36
CA ILE A 87 10.04 4.63 4.63
C ILE A 87 9.23 5.92 4.65
N PHE A 88 8.20 5.96 5.48
CA PHE A 88 7.31 7.10 5.61
C PHE A 88 7.95 8.17 6.50
N THR A 89 7.73 9.44 6.16
CA THR A 89 8.31 10.56 6.91
C THR A 89 7.84 10.61 8.36
N ASN A 90 8.77 10.84 9.29
CA ASN A 90 8.45 11.21 10.67
C ASN A 90 8.15 12.71 10.85
N ASN A 91 8.09 13.49 9.77
CA ASN A 91 7.73 14.90 9.86
C ASN A 91 6.19 15.06 9.82
N THR A 92 5.58 15.14 11.01
CA THR A 92 4.13 15.26 11.20
C THR A 92 3.56 16.57 10.63
N SER A 93 4.37 17.64 10.57
CA SER A 93 3.92 18.97 10.11
C SER A 93 3.60 19.03 8.61
N ILE A 94 4.24 18.17 7.81
CA ILE A 94 4.03 18.08 6.35
C ILE A 94 3.13 16.92 5.96
N TRP A 95 2.66 16.13 6.93
CA TRP A 95 1.86 14.94 6.66
C TRP A 95 0.58 15.33 5.92
N PRO A 96 0.22 14.62 4.83
CA PRO A 96 -0.94 15.01 4.04
C PRO A 96 -2.23 14.78 4.83
N LYS A 97 -3.16 15.72 4.68
CA LYS A 97 -4.44 15.75 5.40
C LYS A 97 -5.59 16.01 4.44
N THR A 98 -6.76 15.51 4.78
CA THR A 98 -8.02 15.95 4.18
C THR A 98 -8.33 17.41 4.56
N SER A 99 -9.33 18.02 3.92
CA SER A 99 -9.72 19.41 4.18
C SER A 99 -10.23 19.67 5.60
N ASP A 100 -10.77 18.64 6.27
CA ASP A 100 -11.20 18.67 7.67
C ASP A 100 -10.06 18.33 8.66
N GLY A 101 -8.83 18.18 8.18
CA GLY A 101 -7.64 18.01 9.02
C GLY A 101 -7.33 16.58 9.44
N LYS A 102 -8.08 15.59 8.94
CA LYS A 102 -7.77 14.17 9.17
C LYS A 102 -6.50 13.78 8.40
N VAL A 103 -5.55 13.16 9.08
CA VAL A 103 -4.34 12.64 8.43
C VAL A 103 -4.70 11.54 7.45
N LEU A 104 -4.06 11.53 6.28
CA LEU A 104 -4.19 10.44 5.33
C LEU A 104 -3.33 9.25 5.81
N GLU A 105 -3.73 8.04 5.45
CA GLU A 105 -2.96 6.82 5.76
C GLU A 105 -1.64 6.79 4.99
N CYS A 106 -0.70 5.95 5.41
CA CYS A 106 0.53 5.74 4.64
C CYS A 106 0.18 5.15 3.26
N LEU A 107 -0.50 4.00 3.26
CA LEU A 107 -1.07 3.36 2.08
C LEU A 107 -2.57 3.13 2.30
N TYR A 108 -3.39 3.57 1.36
CA TYR A 108 -4.84 3.35 1.35
C TYR A 108 -5.27 2.73 0.02
N PHE A 109 -5.88 1.55 0.09
CA PHE A 109 -6.46 0.85 -1.06
C PHE A 109 -7.97 0.75 -0.90
N GLU A 110 -8.72 0.97 -1.99
CA GLU A 110 -10.18 0.88 -1.98
C GLU A 110 -10.70 0.26 -3.26
N ASN A 111 -11.71 -0.59 -3.13
CA ASN A 111 -12.34 -1.28 -4.26
C ASN A 111 -11.31 -2.02 -5.14
N ILE A 112 -10.41 -2.77 -4.50
CA ILE A 112 -9.44 -3.63 -5.19
C ILE A 112 -9.89 -5.09 -5.18
N SER A 113 -9.50 -5.86 -6.21
CA SER A 113 -9.90 -7.26 -6.29
C SER A 113 -8.86 -8.19 -6.90
N ASN A 114 -8.68 -9.39 -6.33
CA ASN A 114 -7.63 -10.32 -6.77
C ASN A 114 -6.25 -9.65 -6.76
N VAL A 115 -5.86 -9.07 -5.62
CA VAL A 115 -4.58 -8.37 -5.48
C VAL A 115 -3.72 -9.09 -4.46
N THR A 116 -2.47 -9.34 -4.83
CA THR A 116 -1.46 -9.92 -3.94
C THR A 116 -0.44 -8.86 -3.58
N PHE A 117 -0.16 -8.69 -2.28
CA PHE A 117 0.96 -7.93 -1.74
C PHE A 117 1.98 -8.96 -1.26
N THR A 118 3.18 -8.97 -1.85
CA THR A 118 4.18 -9.99 -1.55
C THR A 118 5.60 -9.43 -1.62
N SER A 119 6.55 -10.25 -1.21
CA SER A 119 7.98 -9.97 -1.32
C SER A 119 8.76 -11.29 -1.37
N SER A 120 9.86 -11.29 -2.10
CA SER A 120 10.86 -12.36 -2.04
C SER A 120 11.90 -12.12 -0.94
N PHE A 121 12.00 -10.88 -0.42
CA PHE A 121 13.06 -10.44 0.51
C PHE A 121 12.52 -9.79 1.78
N PHE A 122 11.29 -10.10 2.18
CA PHE A 122 10.68 -9.56 3.40
C PHE A 122 10.55 -8.02 3.38
N GLY A 123 9.83 -7.53 2.38
CA GLY A 123 9.62 -6.12 2.07
C GLY A 123 9.18 -5.28 3.26
N THR A 124 9.81 -4.14 3.47
CA THR A 124 9.57 -3.33 4.68
C THR A 124 8.65 -2.14 4.39
N LEU A 125 7.64 -1.98 5.22
CA LEU A 125 6.84 -0.77 5.34
C LEU A 125 7.16 -0.14 6.70
N ASP A 126 8.01 0.89 6.72
CA ASP A 126 8.46 1.57 7.95
C ASP A 126 7.72 2.90 8.11
N GLY A 127 6.80 2.96 9.07
CA GLY A 127 5.97 4.11 9.36
C GLY A 127 6.67 5.24 10.12
N GLN A 128 7.88 5.00 10.65
CA GLN A 128 8.61 5.92 11.53
C GLN A 128 7.74 6.54 12.64
N GLY A 129 6.88 5.71 13.26
CA GLY A 129 5.80 6.10 14.15
C GLY A 129 6.19 6.76 15.48
N GLU A 130 7.46 6.70 15.88
CA GLU A 130 7.93 7.15 17.21
C GLU A 130 7.49 8.57 17.60
N VAL A 131 7.44 9.47 16.62
CA VAL A 131 7.01 10.88 16.76
C VAL A 131 5.51 11.04 17.05
N TRP A 132 4.71 10.02 16.74
CA TRP A 132 3.26 9.99 16.93
C TRP A 132 2.85 9.31 18.24
N TRP A 133 3.80 8.63 18.90
CA TRP A 133 3.57 7.84 20.10
C TRP A 133 3.85 8.62 21.40
N GLY A 134 3.63 7.97 22.53
CA GLY A 134 3.91 8.51 23.86
C GLY A 134 2.89 9.57 24.29
N LEU A 135 3.05 10.05 25.53
CA LEU A 135 2.13 11.02 26.12
C LEU A 135 2.00 12.31 25.28
N LEU A 136 3.11 12.81 24.73
CA LEU A 136 3.11 14.02 23.89
C LEU A 136 2.42 13.78 22.53
N GLY A 137 2.76 12.69 21.84
CA GLY A 137 2.12 12.35 20.58
C GLY A 137 0.62 12.09 20.75
N TYR A 138 0.23 11.41 21.84
CA TYR A 138 -1.17 11.20 22.17
C TYR A 138 -1.89 12.52 22.49
N ALA A 139 -1.30 13.41 23.29
CA ALA A 139 -1.91 14.70 23.62
C ALA A 139 -2.05 15.63 22.40
N GLU A 140 -1.12 15.57 21.45
CA GLU A 140 -1.14 16.40 20.24
C GLU A 140 -2.07 15.84 19.15
N TYR A 141 -2.00 14.54 18.89
CA TYR A 141 -2.64 13.92 17.73
C TYR A 141 -3.87 13.07 18.07
N LEU A 142 -4.02 12.62 19.32
CA LEU A 142 -5.08 11.71 19.77
C LEU A 142 -5.19 10.50 18.82
N GLU A 143 -6.37 10.27 18.25
CA GLU A 143 -6.65 9.20 17.28
C GLU A 143 -6.41 9.63 15.83
N ASN A 144 -6.00 10.88 15.57
CA ASN A 144 -5.73 11.40 14.23
C ASN A 144 -4.29 11.09 13.80
N ARG A 145 -3.95 9.80 13.76
CA ARG A 145 -2.62 9.27 13.45
C ARG A 145 -2.70 8.29 12.27
N PRO A 146 -1.72 8.28 11.36
CA PRO A 146 -1.78 7.45 10.16
C PRO A 146 -1.50 5.97 10.46
N ARG A 147 -2.17 5.09 9.73
CA ARG A 147 -1.94 3.64 9.70
C ARG A 147 -1.01 3.30 8.55
N ILE A 148 -0.29 2.18 8.64
CA ILE A 148 0.60 1.77 7.54
C ILE A 148 -0.22 1.30 6.33
N LEU A 149 -1.16 0.40 6.53
CA LEU A 149 -1.97 -0.17 5.45
C LEU A 149 -3.45 -0.17 5.81
N THR A 150 -4.24 0.54 5.01
CA THR A 150 -5.70 0.49 5.07
C THR A 150 -6.26 -0.07 3.78
N ILE A 151 -7.18 -1.05 3.85
CA ILE A 151 -7.88 -1.59 2.69
C ILE A 151 -9.39 -1.64 2.94
N ALA A 152 -10.16 -1.10 1.99
CA ALA A 152 -11.61 -0.94 2.09
C ALA A 152 -12.36 -1.58 0.91
N GLY A 153 -13.54 -2.17 1.16
CA GLY A 153 -14.52 -2.52 0.12
C GLY A 153 -13.96 -3.42 -0.98
N SER A 154 -13.16 -4.43 -0.61
CA SER A 154 -12.29 -5.18 -1.53
C SER A 154 -12.57 -6.69 -1.47
N ARG A 155 -11.94 -7.47 -2.35
CA ARG A 155 -12.13 -8.94 -2.34
C ARG A 155 -10.93 -9.72 -2.84
N ASN A 156 -10.78 -10.95 -2.36
CA ASN A 156 -9.74 -11.90 -2.75
C ASN A 156 -8.33 -11.27 -2.66
N LEU A 157 -7.90 -11.00 -1.43
CA LEU A 157 -6.63 -10.38 -1.14
C LEU A 157 -5.67 -11.38 -0.49
N LEU A 158 -4.41 -11.33 -0.90
CA LEU A 158 -3.31 -12.00 -0.22
C LEU A 158 -2.28 -10.96 0.20
N ILE A 159 -1.89 -10.96 1.47
CA ILE A 159 -0.79 -10.16 1.99
C ILE A 159 0.20 -11.13 2.63
N GLU A 160 1.41 -11.21 2.09
CA GLU A 160 2.41 -12.15 2.59
C GLU A 160 3.84 -11.60 2.53
N ASN A 161 4.73 -12.15 3.36
CA ASN A 161 6.16 -11.85 3.32
C ASN A 161 6.49 -10.35 3.48
N LEU A 162 5.72 -9.63 4.29
CA LEU A 162 5.95 -8.21 4.55
C LEU A 162 6.33 -7.96 6.01
N TYR A 163 7.20 -6.98 6.20
CA TYR A 163 7.55 -6.44 7.51
C TYR A 163 6.91 -5.07 7.72
N PHE A 164 5.98 -4.98 8.66
CA PHE A 164 5.39 -3.72 9.09
C PHE A 164 6.13 -3.19 10.32
N LYS A 165 6.85 -2.10 10.14
CA LYS A 165 7.71 -1.54 11.17
C LYS A 165 7.22 -0.17 11.61
N ASN A 166 7.24 0.07 12.92
CA ASN A 166 7.02 1.37 13.54
C ASN A 166 5.77 2.08 13.03
N SER A 167 4.61 1.42 13.11
CA SER A 167 3.34 2.02 12.70
C SER A 167 2.95 3.21 13.58
N PRO A 168 2.62 4.38 13.03
CA PRO A 168 2.21 5.55 13.83
C PRO A 168 0.94 5.34 14.65
N TYR A 169 0.07 4.45 14.16
CA TYR A 169 -1.15 3.98 14.83
C TYR A 169 -1.40 2.50 14.54
N TRP A 170 -2.64 2.05 14.41
CA TRP A 170 -2.95 0.68 13.98
C TRP A 170 -2.15 0.30 12.72
N THR A 171 -1.48 -0.84 12.76
CA THR A 171 -0.57 -1.27 11.68
C THR A 171 -1.32 -1.55 10.38
N VAL A 172 -2.35 -2.39 10.47
CA VAL A 172 -3.18 -2.80 9.34
C VAL A 172 -4.63 -2.62 9.74
N TRP A 173 -5.43 -1.94 8.91
CA TRP A 173 -6.87 -1.79 9.10
C TRP A 173 -7.62 -2.16 7.84
N ILE A 174 -8.28 -3.32 7.86
CA ILE A 174 -8.98 -3.87 6.71
C ILE A 174 -10.45 -4.02 7.07
N HIS A 175 -11.32 -3.47 6.25
CA HIS A 175 -12.77 -3.51 6.47
C HIS A 175 -13.54 -3.70 5.18
N GLU A 176 -14.71 -4.33 5.28
CA GLU A 176 -15.58 -4.61 4.13
C GLU A 176 -14.85 -5.42 3.04
N VAL A 177 -14.11 -6.46 3.47
CA VAL A 177 -13.37 -7.34 2.57
C VAL A 177 -13.93 -8.75 2.58
N ASP A 178 -14.17 -9.30 1.37
CA ASP A 178 -14.59 -10.68 1.15
C ASP A 178 -13.41 -11.50 0.60
N GLY A 179 -12.87 -12.43 1.39
CA GLY A 179 -11.68 -13.20 1.05
C GLY A 179 -10.38 -12.42 1.30
N LEU A 180 -9.77 -12.65 2.46
CA LEU A 180 -8.48 -12.08 2.87
C LEU A 180 -7.63 -13.17 3.51
N GLU A 181 -6.40 -13.30 3.05
CA GLU A 181 -5.35 -14.07 3.71
C GLU A 181 -4.17 -13.15 4.04
N ILE A 182 -3.72 -13.20 5.31
CA ILE A 182 -2.47 -12.58 5.74
C ILE A 182 -1.61 -13.69 6.33
N ARG A 183 -0.42 -13.93 5.78
CA ARG A 183 0.50 -14.97 6.25
C ARG A 183 1.95 -14.52 6.17
N ASP A 184 2.82 -15.14 6.95
CA ASP A 184 4.28 -14.93 6.85
C ASP A 184 4.70 -13.44 6.91
N CYS A 185 3.98 -12.62 7.68
CA CYS A 185 4.29 -11.21 7.91
C CYS A 185 4.83 -11.01 9.33
N GLU A 186 5.68 -10.00 9.51
CA GLU A 186 6.15 -9.55 10.83
C GLU A 186 5.62 -8.15 11.12
N ILE A 187 5.31 -7.90 12.39
CA ILE A 187 4.91 -6.59 12.88
C ILE A 187 5.81 -6.24 14.06
N SER A 188 6.42 -5.06 14.03
CA SER A 188 7.18 -4.52 15.16
C SER A 188 6.91 -3.04 15.31
N ALA A 189 6.52 -2.62 16.51
CA ALA A 189 6.39 -1.23 16.90
C ALA A 189 6.90 -1.09 18.33
N ARG A 190 8.23 -0.91 18.46
CA ARG A 190 8.92 -0.84 19.75
C ARG A 190 9.65 0.49 19.86
N ARG A 191 9.54 1.18 20.99
CA ARG A 191 10.36 2.36 21.31
C ARG A 191 11.78 1.99 21.74
N ASN A 192 11.94 0.82 22.35
CA ASN A 192 13.20 0.28 22.84
C ASN A 192 13.06 -1.25 23.00
N ASP A 193 14.13 -1.89 23.47
CA ASP A 193 14.17 -3.34 23.70
C ASP A 193 13.58 -3.75 25.07
N PHE A 194 12.96 -2.83 25.81
CA PHE A 194 12.34 -3.15 27.10
C PHE A 194 10.97 -3.80 26.92
N ASP A 195 10.78 -4.96 27.54
CA ASP A 195 9.58 -5.80 27.41
C ASP A 195 8.55 -5.48 28.50
N GLY A 196 8.22 -4.20 28.69
CA GLY A 196 7.27 -3.76 29.71
C GLY A 196 6.54 -2.47 29.36
N HIS A 197 5.40 -2.26 30.03
CA HIS A 197 4.56 -1.07 29.85
C HIS A 197 4.92 0.00 30.90
N ASP A 198 5.51 1.09 30.45
CA ASP A 198 5.67 2.33 31.22
C ASP A 198 5.14 3.51 30.40
N ASP A 199 5.06 4.69 31.04
CA ASP A 199 4.55 5.91 30.40
C ASP A 199 5.40 6.36 29.18
N TYR A 200 6.64 5.87 29.08
CA TYR A 200 7.57 6.18 27.99
C TYR A 200 7.38 5.25 26.78
N ASN A 201 6.92 4.01 27.00
CA ASN A 201 6.73 2.96 26.00
C ASN A 201 5.28 2.87 25.48
N LEU A 202 4.47 3.90 25.69
CA LEU A 202 3.13 4.00 25.08
C LEU A 202 3.28 4.20 23.56
N VAL A 203 2.74 3.26 22.77
CA VAL A 203 2.74 3.21 21.30
C VAL A 203 1.31 3.34 20.79
#